data_AF-A0ABD5CGG6-F1
#
_entry.id   AF-A0ABD5CGG6-F1
#
_cell.length_a   1.000
_cell.length_b   1.000
_cell.length_c   1.000
_cell.angle_alpha   90.00
_cell.angle_beta   90.00
_cell.angle_gamma   90.00
#
_symmetry.space_group_name_H-M   'P 1'
#
loop_
_entity.id
_entity.type
_entity.pdbx_description
1 polymer ?
#
loop_
_entity_poly.entity_id
_entity_poly.type
_entity_poly.pdbx_seq_one_letter_code
_entity_poly.pdbx_strand_id
1 'polypeptide(L)'
;MHSPEVQRSYAGLAEAYSFRIDPCPPHDPPKKGIVESGVKYVKKSFVPLREFRDLADANRQLREWIMQQAGVRDHGTTHEQPLTRFAIERPLLTRLPDVPPVLAVWSEVKVHTDGHVVYKKALYSVPFTLVGKQLWLKVTDTIVQAFHRHELVATHPRLRKPGDRHTVRDHQPPEAQAWLEHDPQWCLSRAKEIGRACHAVILAMFNNTVLENLRGAQGIVRLREKVGDQRLNAACERALAFSSP
;
A
#
# COMPACT_ATOMS: atom_id res chain seq x y z
N MET A 1 30.94 -1.62 -17.07
CA MET A 1 29.83 -2.18 -17.87
C MET A 1 28.56 -2.00 -17.02
N HIS A 2 27.86 -0.87 -17.18
CA HIS A 2 26.63 -0.60 -16.42
C HIS A 2 25.48 -1.31 -17.11
N SER A 3 25.08 -2.47 -16.58
CA SER A 3 23.84 -3.11 -17.00
C SER A 3 22.67 -2.20 -16.61
N PRO A 4 21.74 -1.88 -17.52
CA PRO A 4 20.59 -1.06 -17.20
C PRO A 4 19.71 -1.79 -16.18
N GLU A 5 19.51 -1.19 -15.01
CA GLU A 5 18.59 -1.71 -14.01
C GLU A 5 17.15 -1.40 -14.44
N VAL A 6 16.35 -2.45 -14.61
CA VAL A 6 14.94 -2.32 -14.93
C VAL A 6 14.15 -2.02 -13.65
N GLN A 7 13.25 -1.04 -13.72
CA GLN A 7 12.30 -0.79 -12.64
C GLN A 7 11.49 -2.05 -12.31
N ARG A 8 11.47 -2.47 -11.04
CA ARG A 8 10.83 -3.73 -10.58
C ARG A 8 9.40 -3.93 -11.08
N SER A 9 8.60 -2.86 -11.12
CA SER A 9 7.23 -2.92 -11.64
C SER A 9 7.18 -3.29 -13.12
N TYR A 10 8.11 -2.76 -13.91
CA TYR A 10 8.21 -3.02 -15.34
C TYR A 10 8.80 -4.40 -15.62
N ALA A 11 9.77 -4.85 -14.80
CA ALA A 11 10.26 -6.22 -14.84
C ALA A 11 9.13 -7.23 -14.59
N GLY A 12 8.29 -7.01 -13.56
CA GLY A 12 7.14 -7.88 -13.28
C GLY A 12 6.10 -7.89 -14.41
N LEU A 13 5.92 -6.78 -15.12
CA LEU A 13 5.08 -6.73 -16.32
C LEU A 13 5.66 -7.59 -17.45
N ALA A 14 6.98 -7.50 -17.68
CA ALA A 14 7.69 -8.25 -18.71
C ALA A 14 7.64 -9.75 -18.46
N GLU A 15 7.84 -10.18 -17.22
CA GLU A 15 7.68 -11.59 -16.82
C GLU A 15 6.25 -12.07 -17.08
N ALA A 16 5.25 -11.30 -16.67
CA ALA A 16 3.87 -11.75 -16.73
C ALA A 16 3.27 -11.78 -18.15
N TYR A 17 3.76 -10.92 -19.06
CA TYR A 17 3.41 -10.95 -20.48
C TYR A 17 4.45 -11.66 -21.36
N SER A 18 5.49 -12.24 -20.75
CA SER A 18 6.55 -12.99 -21.44
C SER A 18 7.22 -12.21 -22.59
N PHE A 19 7.58 -10.94 -22.34
CA PHE A 19 8.37 -10.15 -23.29
C PHE A 19 9.72 -9.75 -22.71
N ARG A 20 10.69 -9.49 -23.60
CA ARG A 20 12.03 -9.04 -23.21
C ARG A 20 12.08 -7.52 -23.18
N ILE A 21 12.63 -6.96 -22.11
CA ILE A 21 12.97 -5.54 -22.04
C ILE A 21 14.35 -5.35 -22.66
N ASP A 22 14.40 -4.63 -23.76
CA ASP A 22 15.62 -4.35 -24.51
C ASP A 22 15.82 -2.82 -24.61
N PRO A 23 16.48 -2.19 -23.61
CA PRO A 23 16.64 -0.75 -23.60
C PRO A 23 17.67 -0.31 -24.64
N CYS A 24 17.37 0.79 -25.34
CA CYS A 24 18.35 1.42 -26.22
C CYS A 24 19.58 1.86 -25.40
N PRO A 25 20.82 1.64 -25.91
CA PRO A 25 22.01 2.13 -25.23
C PRO A 25 21.96 3.65 -25.03
N PRO A 26 22.37 4.15 -23.87
CA PRO A 26 22.46 5.58 -23.65
C PRO A 26 23.49 6.19 -24.61
N HIS A 27 23.20 7.38 -25.15
CA HIS A 27 24.06 8.11 -26.10
C HIS A 27 24.30 7.41 -27.45
N ASP A 28 23.41 6.53 -27.89
CA ASP A 28 23.43 5.93 -29.24
C ASP A 28 22.15 6.33 -30.03
N PRO A 29 22.05 7.60 -30.50
CA PRO A 29 20.89 8.11 -31.24
C PRO A 29 20.47 7.27 -32.46
N PRO A 30 21.40 6.70 -33.26
CA PRO A 30 21.04 5.86 -34.42
C PRO A 30 20.09 4.71 -34.08
N LYS A 31 20.27 4.06 -32.92
CA LYS A 31 19.43 2.93 -32.49
C LYS A 31 17.99 3.31 -32.14
N LYS A 32 17.70 4.61 -32.02
CA LYS A 32 16.36 5.15 -31.74
C LYS A 32 15.56 5.50 -33.00
N GLY A 33 16.18 5.43 -34.18
CA GLY A 33 15.59 5.93 -35.43
C GLY A 33 14.26 5.29 -35.84
N ILE A 34 14.08 3.99 -35.61
CA ILE A 34 12.84 3.26 -35.95
C ILE A 34 11.65 3.78 -35.13
N VAL A 35 11.85 3.93 -33.81
CA VAL A 35 10.81 4.41 -32.89
C VAL A 35 10.42 5.85 -33.24
N GLU A 36 11.40 6.70 -33.53
CA GLU A 36 11.16 8.10 -33.89
C GLU A 36 10.46 8.25 -35.24
N SER A 37 10.75 7.37 -36.20
CA SER A 37 10.08 7.38 -37.51
C SER A 37 8.58 7.11 -37.39
N GLY A 38 8.19 6.13 -36.56
CA GLY A 38 6.78 5.84 -36.28
C GLY A 38 6.05 7.04 -35.65
N VAL A 39 6.67 7.70 -34.67
CA VAL A 39 6.10 8.91 -34.05
C VAL A 39 5.99 10.07 -35.05
N LYS A 40 7.01 10.26 -35.90
CA LYS A 40 6.99 11.28 -36.97
C LYS A 40 5.84 11.03 -37.94
N TYR A 41 5.58 9.77 -38.31
CA TYR A 41 4.46 9.42 -39.19
C TYR A 41 3.11 9.81 -38.59
N VAL A 42 2.82 9.43 -37.35
CA VAL A 42 1.57 9.81 -36.68
C VAL A 42 1.44 11.34 -36.57
N LYS A 43 2.50 12.04 -36.16
CA LYS A 43 2.47 13.51 -36.04
C LYS A 43 2.25 14.24 -37.36
N LYS A 44 2.75 13.70 -38.49
CA LYS A 44 2.61 14.34 -39.80
C LYS A 44 1.36 13.92 -40.56
N SER A 45 0.86 12.70 -40.33
CA SER A 45 -0.22 12.11 -41.12
C SER A 45 -1.56 12.05 -40.39
N PHE A 46 -1.57 11.94 -39.06
CA PHE A 46 -2.80 11.90 -38.28
C PHE A 46 -3.16 13.27 -37.70
N VAL A 47 -2.22 13.94 -37.05
CA VAL A 47 -2.49 15.13 -36.21
C VAL A 47 -2.89 16.40 -36.98
N PRO A 48 -2.31 16.74 -38.14
CA PRO A 48 -2.57 18.04 -38.76
C PRO A 48 -4.04 18.25 -39.14
N LEU A 49 -4.53 19.48 -38.96
CA LEU A 49 -5.87 19.94 -39.34
C LEU A 49 -7.03 19.20 -38.65
N ARG A 50 -6.76 18.46 -37.56
CA ARG A 50 -7.79 17.85 -36.73
C ARG A 50 -8.01 18.63 -35.45
N GLU A 51 -9.28 18.76 -35.07
CA GLU A 51 -9.68 19.24 -33.76
C GLU A 51 -10.22 18.07 -32.93
N PHE A 52 -9.95 18.09 -31.63
CA PHE A 52 -10.38 17.06 -30.69
C PHE A 52 -11.25 17.70 -29.63
N ARG A 53 -12.50 17.25 -29.53
CA ARG A 53 -13.45 17.78 -28.54
C ARG A 53 -13.15 17.27 -27.13
N ASP A 54 -12.83 15.99 -27.03
CA ASP A 54 -12.46 15.31 -25.80
C ASP A 54 -11.57 14.07 -26.12
N LEU A 55 -11.15 13.35 -25.07
CA LEU A 55 -10.31 12.16 -25.23
C LEU A 55 -11.04 11.01 -25.96
N ALA A 56 -12.36 10.88 -25.78
CA ALA A 56 -13.12 9.83 -26.44
C ALA A 56 -13.20 10.09 -27.96
N ASP A 57 -13.39 11.35 -28.33
CA ASP A 57 -13.38 11.86 -29.70
C ASP A 57 -12.04 11.62 -30.38
N ALA A 58 -10.93 12.00 -29.72
CA ALA A 58 -9.58 11.74 -30.21
C ALA A 58 -9.32 10.25 -30.43
N ASN A 59 -9.71 9.39 -29.48
CA ASN A 59 -9.56 7.94 -29.60
C ASN A 59 -10.38 7.35 -30.75
N ARG A 60 -11.58 7.87 -31.00
CA ARG A 60 -12.41 7.44 -32.13
C ARG A 60 -11.77 7.81 -33.46
N GLN A 61 -11.41 9.09 -33.62
CA GLN A 61 -10.74 9.59 -34.82
C GLN A 61 -9.43 8.83 -35.12
N LEU A 62 -8.66 8.51 -34.08
CA LEU A 62 -7.41 7.75 -34.20
C LEU A 62 -7.66 6.32 -34.68
N ARG A 63 -8.67 5.63 -34.12
CA ARG A 63 -9.03 4.27 -34.57
C ARG A 63 -9.48 4.26 -36.03
N GLU A 64 -10.31 5.20 -36.44
CA GLU A 64 -10.74 5.34 -37.82
C GLU A 64 -9.55 5.54 -38.76
N TRP A 65 -8.63 6.46 -38.42
CA TRP A 65 -7.42 6.69 -39.20
C TRP A 65 -6.50 5.47 -39.26
N ILE A 66 -6.35 4.73 -38.16
CA ILE A 66 -5.56 3.49 -38.13
C ILE A 66 -6.14 2.48 -39.12
N MET A 67 -7.45 2.26 -39.08
CA MET A 67 -8.10 1.23 -39.90
C MET A 67 -8.22 1.63 -41.37
N GLN A 68 -8.43 2.90 -41.68
CA GLN A 68 -8.76 3.37 -43.03
C GLN A 68 -7.60 4.00 -43.79
N GLN A 69 -6.52 4.41 -43.11
CA GLN A 69 -5.38 5.08 -43.75
C GLN A 69 -4.06 4.40 -43.38
N ALA A 70 -3.72 4.36 -42.09
CA ALA A 70 -2.41 3.85 -41.66
C ALA A 70 -2.23 2.35 -41.91
N GLY A 71 -3.32 1.58 -41.75
CA GLY A 71 -3.33 0.12 -41.86
C GLY A 71 -3.45 -0.41 -43.29
N VAL A 72 -3.98 0.38 -44.21
CA VAL A 72 -4.16 0.01 -45.63
C VAL A 72 -3.17 0.70 -46.57
N ARG A 73 -2.26 1.52 -46.03
CA ARG A 73 -1.17 2.11 -46.83
C ARG A 73 -0.21 1.03 -47.31
N ASP A 74 0.47 1.30 -48.41
CA ASP A 74 1.65 0.53 -48.78
C ASP A 74 2.82 0.88 -47.83
N HIS A 75 3.38 -0.12 -47.17
CA HIS A 75 4.45 0.07 -46.21
C HIS A 75 5.81 0.11 -46.91
N GLY A 76 6.49 1.26 -46.93
CA GLY A 76 7.74 1.47 -47.68
C GLY A 76 8.95 0.59 -47.36
N THR A 77 8.87 -0.32 -46.40
CA THR A 77 9.89 -1.37 -46.15
C THR A 77 9.43 -2.75 -46.58
N THR A 78 8.16 -3.09 -46.36
CA THR A 78 7.64 -4.44 -46.59
C THR A 78 6.85 -4.55 -47.89
N HIS A 79 6.53 -3.41 -48.52
CA HIS A 79 5.72 -3.28 -49.73
C HIS A 79 4.36 -3.99 -49.64
N GLU A 80 3.82 -4.03 -48.43
CA GLU A 80 2.57 -4.71 -48.09
C GLU A 80 1.74 -3.80 -47.21
N GLN A 81 0.42 -3.97 -47.26
CA GLN A 81 -0.49 -3.30 -46.35
C GLN A 81 -0.36 -3.90 -44.93
N PRO A 82 -0.10 -3.06 -43.90
CA PRO A 82 0.07 -3.55 -42.53
C PRO A 82 -1.07 -4.43 -42.01
N LEU A 83 -2.33 -4.09 -42.32
CA LEU A 83 -3.49 -4.89 -41.89
C LEU A 83 -3.54 -6.26 -42.56
N THR A 84 -3.22 -6.32 -43.85
CA THR A 84 -3.17 -7.57 -44.62
C THR A 84 -2.10 -8.49 -44.06
N ARG A 85 -0.90 -7.95 -43.84
CA ARG A 85 0.21 -8.68 -43.22
C ARG A 85 -0.12 -9.13 -41.80
N PHE A 86 -0.71 -8.25 -40.99
CA PHE A 86 -1.12 -8.59 -39.63
C PHE A 86 -2.14 -9.73 -39.59
N ALA A 87 -3.08 -9.81 -40.55
CA ALA A 87 -4.03 -10.91 -40.61
C ALA A 87 -3.36 -12.28 -40.80
N ILE A 88 -2.23 -12.32 -41.53
CA ILE A 88 -1.41 -13.53 -41.75
C ILE A 88 -0.55 -13.84 -40.51
N GLU A 89 0.05 -12.82 -39.89
CA GLU A 89 0.94 -12.98 -38.73
C GLU A 89 0.19 -13.27 -37.42
N ARG A 90 -1.06 -12.78 -37.27
CA ARG A 90 -1.87 -12.91 -36.05
C ARG A 90 -1.92 -14.33 -35.46
N PRO A 91 -2.15 -15.43 -36.22
CA PRO A 91 -2.13 -16.78 -35.65
C PRO A 91 -0.75 -17.26 -35.18
N LEU A 92 0.34 -16.63 -35.62
CA LEU A 92 1.71 -16.94 -35.22
C LEU A 92 2.14 -16.17 -33.96
N LEU A 93 1.38 -15.15 -33.55
CA LEU A 93 1.67 -14.36 -32.35
C LEU A 93 1.28 -15.12 -31.08
N THR A 94 2.06 -14.91 -30.02
CA THR A 94 1.72 -15.41 -28.68
C THR A 94 0.39 -14.83 -28.22
N ARG A 95 -0.52 -15.70 -27.75
CA ARG A 95 -1.79 -15.27 -27.17
C ARG A 95 -1.53 -14.52 -25.87
N LEU A 96 -2.35 -13.51 -25.60
CA LEU A 96 -2.36 -12.88 -24.28
C LEU A 96 -2.82 -13.90 -23.24
N PRO A 97 -2.33 -13.80 -21.98
CA PRO A 97 -2.83 -14.62 -20.89
C PRO A 97 -4.32 -14.35 -20.67
N ASP A 98 -5.09 -15.42 -20.38
CA ASP A 98 -6.55 -15.33 -20.18
C ASP A 98 -6.92 -14.43 -18.99
N VAL A 99 -6.07 -14.43 -17.96
CA VAL A 99 -6.18 -13.55 -16.80
C VAL A 99 -5.10 -12.48 -16.90
N PRO A 100 -5.47 -11.19 -17.00
CA PRO A 100 -4.49 -10.11 -16.98
C PRO A 100 -3.63 -10.16 -15.71
N PRO A 101 -2.30 -10.08 -15.84
CA PRO A 101 -1.40 -10.00 -14.70
C PRO A 101 -1.75 -8.86 -13.74
N VAL A 102 -1.66 -9.13 -12.43
CA VAL A 102 -1.86 -8.10 -11.41
C VAL A 102 -0.65 -7.19 -11.39
N LEU A 103 -0.84 -5.96 -11.85
CA LEU A 103 0.20 -4.94 -11.83
C LEU A 103 0.48 -4.51 -10.40
N ALA A 104 1.77 -4.51 -10.05
CA ALA A 104 2.25 -4.08 -8.75
C ALA A 104 3.19 -2.89 -8.89
N VAL A 105 3.03 -1.91 -8.00
CA VAL A 105 3.96 -0.80 -7.83
C VAL A 105 4.90 -1.15 -6.69
N TRP A 106 6.20 -1.11 -6.96
CA TRP A 106 7.22 -1.24 -5.93
C TRP A 106 7.64 0.13 -5.41
N SER A 107 7.69 0.29 -4.09
CA SER A 107 8.13 1.51 -3.43
C SER A 107 9.01 1.18 -2.24
N GLU A 108 10.15 1.86 -2.11
CA GLU A 108 10.94 1.79 -0.88
C GLU A 108 10.35 2.73 0.17
N VAL A 109 10.26 2.26 1.42
CA VAL A 109 9.71 3.04 2.54
C VAL A 109 10.51 2.80 3.81
N LYS A 110 10.53 3.79 4.70
CA LYS A 110 11.12 3.69 6.03
C LYS A 110 10.04 3.33 7.07
N VAL A 111 10.40 2.45 8.00
CA VAL A 111 9.55 2.14 9.16
C VAL A 111 9.72 3.25 10.20
N HIS A 112 8.61 3.90 10.55
CA HIS A 112 8.54 4.96 11.55
C HIS A 112 8.62 4.41 12.98
N THR A 113 8.86 5.29 13.95
CA THR A 113 9.02 4.94 15.37
C THR A 113 7.78 4.34 16.00
N ASP A 114 6.61 4.62 15.43
CA ASP A 114 5.32 4.04 15.81
C ASP A 114 5.06 2.67 15.17
N GLY A 115 6.05 2.07 14.48
CA GLY A 115 5.93 0.76 13.84
C GLY A 115 5.11 0.78 12.55
N HIS A 116 4.90 1.95 11.93
CA HIS A 116 4.14 2.04 10.68
C HIS A 116 5.02 2.41 9.49
N VAL A 117 4.58 2.01 8.30
CA VAL A 117 5.07 2.51 7.02
C VAL A 117 3.98 3.30 6.32
N VAL A 118 4.38 4.33 5.57
CA VAL A 118 3.45 5.23 4.89
C VAL A 118 3.47 4.99 3.40
N TYR A 119 2.30 4.71 2.81
CA TYR A 119 2.12 4.68 1.36
C TYR A 119 0.91 5.53 0.96
N LYS A 120 1.13 6.52 0.08
CA LYS A 120 0.10 7.51 -0.34
C LYS A 120 -0.68 8.12 0.83
N LYS A 121 0.02 8.49 1.91
CA LYS A 121 -0.55 9.05 3.15
C LYS A 121 -1.44 8.10 3.97
N ALA A 122 -1.50 6.81 3.62
CA ALA A 122 -2.12 5.78 4.46
C ALA A 122 -1.03 5.03 5.25
N LEU A 123 -1.36 4.64 6.48
CA LEU A 123 -0.42 4.01 7.42
C LEU A 123 -0.69 2.51 7.53
N TYR A 124 0.36 1.73 7.44
CA TYR A 124 0.31 0.27 7.56
C TYR A 124 1.30 -0.18 8.64
N SER A 125 0.81 -0.88 9.66
CA SER A 125 1.71 -1.40 10.71
C SER A 125 2.64 -2.48 10.16
N VAL A 126 3.85 -2.58 10.67
CA VAL A 126 4.77 -3.71 10.43
C VAL A 126 5.36 -4.15 11.77
N PRO A 127 5.91 -5.38 11.89
CA PRO A 127 6.50 -5.84 13.13
C PRO A 127 7.46 -4.82 13.75
N PHE A 128 7.27 -4.51 15.04
CA PHE A 128 8.04 -3.49 15.76
C PHE A 128 9.55 -3.71 15.73
N THR A 129 9.99 -4.97 15.55
CA THR A 129 11.40 -5.34 15.38
C THR A 129 12.06 -4.69 14.16
N LEU A 130 11.26 -4.20 13.21
CA LEU A 130 11.70 -3.54 11.99
C LEU A 130 11.70 -2.01 12.08
N VAL A 131 11.42 -1.43 13.25
CA VAL A 131 11.45 0.04 13.44
C VAL A 131 12.80 0.62 13.01
N GLY A 132 12.75 1.67 12.20
CA GLY A 132 13.92 2.35 11.64
C GLY A 132 14.57 1.65 10.44
N LYS A 133 14.12 0.45 10.04
CA LYS A 133 14.60 -0.26 8.85
C LYS A 133 13.93 0.26 7.57
N GLN A 134 14.53 -0.06 6.42
CA GLN A 134 13.97 0.16 5.09
C GLN A 134 13.25 -1.10 4.62
N LEU A 135 12.05 -0.93 4.07
CA LEU A 135 11.23 -2.01 3.52
C LEU A 135 10.86 -1.71 2.06
N TRP A 136 10.60 -2.77 1.30
CA TRP A 136 10.00 -2.70 -0.02
C TRP A 136 8.50 -2.97 0.08
N LEU A 137 7.68 -2.06 -0.40
CA LEU A 137 6.25 -2.29 -0.58
C LEU A 137 5.97 -2.77 -1.98
N LYS A 138 5.26 -3.90 -2.10
CA LYS A 138 4.61 -4.34 -3.33
C LYS A 138 3.12 -3.99 -3.21
N VAL A 139 2.69 -3.00 -3.99
CA VAL A 139 1.34 -2.45 -3.91
C VAL A 139 0.55 -2.81 -5.16
N THR A 140 -0.50 -3.60 -4.99
CA THR A 140 -1.46 -3.92 -6.06
C THR A 140 -2.70 -3.05 -5.91
N ASP A 141 -3.75 -3.28 -6.70
CA ASP A 141 -5.00 -2.55 -6.53
C ASP A 141 -5.74 -2.90 -5.23
N THR A 142 -5.56 -4.13 -4.71
CA THR A 142 -6.33 -4.61 -3.56
C THR A 142 -5.51 -4.75 -2.28
N ILE A 143 -4.21 -5.00 -2.39
CA ILE A 143 -3.34 -5.28 -1.24
C ILE A 143 -2.03 -4.51 -1.26
N VAL A 144 -1.47 -4.29 -0.07
CA VAL A 144 -0.13 -3.78 0.19
C VAL A 144 0.65 -4.85 0.93
N GLN A 145 1.74 -5.32 0.33
CA GLN A 145 2.64 -6.29 0.93
C GLN A 145 3.96 -5.61 1.27
N ALA A 146 4.44 -5.78 2.50
CA ALA A 146 5.71 -5.23 2.95
C ALA A 146 6.78 -6.33 3.01
N PHE A 147 7.94 -6.06 2.42
CA PHE A 147 9.06 -6.97 2.35
C PHE A 147 10.28 -6.36 3.04
N HIS A 148 10.89 -7.12 3.95
CA HIS A 148 12.23 -6.80 4.44
C HIS A 148 13.21 -7.66 3.65
N ARG A 149 14.05 -7.01 2.83
CA ARG A 149 14.91 -7.70 1.84
C ARG A 149 14.07 -8.53 0.84
N HIS A 150 14.00 -9.85 1.03
CA HIS A 150 13.24 -10.78 0.20
C HIS A 150 12.13 -11.51 0.97
N GLU A 151 11.97 -11.23 2.26
CA GLU A 151 10.99 -11.88 3.14
C GLU A 151 9.73 -11.02 3.24
N LEU A 152 8.56 -11.63 3.05
CA LEU A 152 7.26 -11.00 3.27
C LEU A 152 7.02 -10.87 4.76
N VAL A 153 7.01 -9.65 5.29
CA VAL A 153 6.85 -9.39 6.73
C VAL A 153 5.43 -8.98 7.12
N ALA A 154 4.65 -8.43 6.18
CA ALA A 154 3.27 -8.05 6.43
C ALA A 154 2.45 -7.98 5.13
N THR A 155 1.15 -8.26 5.23
CA THR A 155 0.18 -8.04 4.14
C THR A 155 -1.04 -7.31 4.69
N HIS A 156 -1.49 -6.29 3.97
CA HIS A 156 -2.64 -5.48 4.34
C HIS A 156 -3.59 -5.26 3.16
N PRO A 157 -4.90 -5.07 3.42
CA PRO A 157 -5.79 -4.52 2.42
C PRO A 157 -5.37 -3.09 2.06
N ARG A 158 -5.49 -2.71 0.80
CA ARG A 158 -5.11 -1.38 0.33
C ARG A 158 -6.11 -0.33 0.78
N LEU A 159 -5.66 0.58 1.63
CA LEU A 159 -6.40 1.75 2.05
C LEU A 159 -6.40 2.81 0.93
N ARG A 160 -7.54 3.50 0.76
CA ARG A 160 -7.73 4.49 -0.32
C ARG A 160 -7.79 5.93 0.20
N LYS A 161 -8.16 6.15 1.47
CA LYS A 161 -8.26 7.51 2.03
C LYS A 161 -6.95 7.89 2.73
N PRO A 162 -6.42 9.10 2.46
CA PRO A 162 -5.31 9.67 3.24
C PRO A 162 -5.67 9.75 4.73
N GLY A 163 -4.74 9.37 5.60
CA GLY A 163 -4.92 9.39 7.05
C GLY A 163 -5.47 8.09 7.64
N ASP A 164 -6.03 7.20 6.82
CA ASP A 164 -6.44 5.87 7.27
C ASP A 164 -5.23 5.08 7.77
N ARG A 165 -5.46 4.26 8.80
CA ARG A 165 -4.47 3.36 9.37
C ARG A 165 -5.00 1.94 9.43
N HIS A 166 -4.15 0.98 9.10
CA HIS A 166 -4.41 -0.43 9.32
C HIS A 166 -3.31 -1.00 10.22
N THR A 167 -3.67 -1.20 11.48
CA THR A 167 -2.75 -1.67 12.52
C THR A 167 -3.12 -3.09 12.92
N VAL A 168 -2.17 -4.01 12.77
CA VAL A 168 -2.27 -5.39 13.24
C VAL A 168 -1.70 -5.47 14.65
N ARG A 169 -2.41 -6.15 15.56
CA ARG A 169 -2.02 -6.26 16.97
C ARG A 169 -0.64 -6.90 17.14
N ASP A 170 -0.39 -8.01 16.44
CA ASP A 170 0.84 -8.79 16.51
C ASP A 170 2.09 -8.00 16.09
N HIS A 171 1.90 -6.89 15.38
CA HIS A 171 3.00 -6.01 14.99
C HIS A 171 3.49 -5.11 16.13
N GLN A 172 2.70 -4.93 17.18
CA GLN A 172 3.05 -4.06 18.30
C GLN A 172 4.02 -4.77 19.28
N PRO A 173 4.81 -4.02 20.06
CA PRO A 173 5.64 -4.60 21.12
C PRO A 173 4.78 -5.36 22.15
N PRO A 174 5.30 -6.43 22.79
CA PRO A 174 4.55 -7.21 23.78
C PRO A 174 3.97 -6.36 24.92
N GLU A 175 4.69 -5.32 25.35
CA GLU A 175 4.21 -4.38 26.38
C GLU A 175 2.96 -3.60 25.92
N ALA A 176 2.93 -3.19 24.65
CA ALA A 176 1.78 -2.49 24.07
C ALA A 176 0.61 -3.45 23.83
N GLN A 177 0.89 -4.70 23.45
CA GLN A 177 -0.13 -5.75 23.31
C GLN A 177 -0.78 -6.07 24.66
N ALA A 178 0.01 -6.29 25.71
CA ALA A 178 -0.48 -6.54 27.06
C ALA A 178 -1.35 -5.37 27.58
N TRP A 179 -0.97 -4.14 27.25
CA TRP A 179 -1.74 -2.97 27.60
C TRP A 179 -3.09 -2.86 26.85
N LEU A 180 -3.15 -3.32 25.59
CA LEU A 180 -4.40 -3.46 24.83
C LEU A 180 -5.29 -4.62 25.32
N GLU A 181 -4.69 -5.65 25.92
CA GLU A 181 -5.41 -6.79 26.53
C GLU A 181 -6.10 -6.44 27.85
N HIS A 182 -5.67 -5.37 28.51
CA HIS A 182 -6.27 -4.88 29.76
C HIS A 182 -7.60 -4.18 29.49
N ASP A 183 -8.61 -4.98 29.13
CA ASP A 183 -9.98 -4.52 28.91
C ASP A 183 -10.63 -3.99 30.22
N PRO A 184 -11.77 -3.27 30.14
CA PRO A 184 -12.45 -2.76 31.33
C PRO A 184 -12.77 -3.85 32.36
N GLN A 185 -13.03 -5.08 31.88
CA GLN A 185 -13.37 -6.21 32.73
C GLN A 185 -12.16 -6.75 33.50
N TRP A 186 -10.97 -6.73 32.89
CA TRP A 186 -9.68 -6.98 33.51
C TRP A 186 -9.38 -5.92 34.58
N CYS A 187 -9.62 -4.64 34.29
CA CYS A 187 -9.46 -3.58 35.29
C CYS A 187 -10.37 -3.82 36.50
N LEU A 188 -11.64 -4.16 36.28
CA LEU A 188 -12.60 -4.45 37.35
C LEU A 188 -12.23 -5.70 38.15
N SER A 189 -11.82 -6.79 37.50
CA SER A 189 -11.42 -8.02 38.20
C SER A 189 -10.19 -7.78 39.07
N ARG A 190 -9.18 -7.07 38.55
CA ARG A 190 -7.97 -6.75 39.29
C ARG A 190 -8.23 -5.77 40.43
N ALA A 191 -9.15 -4.83 40.25
CA ALA A 191 -9.58 -3.92 41.30
C ALA A 191 -10.26 -4.64 42.47
N LYS A 192 -11.08 -5.68 42.21
CA LYS A 192 -11.71 -6.50 43.25
C LYS A 192 -10.68 -7.20 44.13
N GLU A 193 -9.61 -7.73 43.52
CA GLU A 193 -8.53 -8.37 44.26
C GLU A 193 -7.77 -7.40 45.17
N ILE A 194 -7.57 -6.16 44.71
CA ILE A 194 -6.89 -5.10 45.49
C ILE A 194 -7.74 -4.68 46.69
N GLY A 195 -9.06 -4.54 46.49
CA GLY A 195 -10.01 -4.28 47.57
C GLY A 195 -11.28 -3.56 47.12
N ARG A 196 -12.27 -3.55 48.02
CA ARG A 196 -13.62 -3.02 47.77
C ARG A 196 -13.63 -1.57 47.28
N ALA A 197 -12.73 -0.73 47.81
CA ALA A 197 -12.72 0.69 47.51
C ALA A 197 -12.02 0.98 46.18
N CYS A 198 -10.96 0.24 45.85
CA CYS A 198 -10.35 0.27 44.54
C CYS A 198 -11.35 -0.12 43.44
N HIS A 199 -12.12 -1.18 43.66
CA HIS A 199 -13.19 -1.58 42.77
C HIS A 199 -14.27 -0.51 42.60
N ALA A 200 -14.70 0.13 43.69
CA ALA A 200 -15.70 1.20 43.64
C ALA A 200 -15.22 2.43 42.87
N VAL A 201 -13.94 2.83 42.99
CA VAL A 201 -13.35 3.92 42.18
C VAL A 201 -13.36 3.57 40.70
N ILE A 202 -12.86 2.40 40.32
CA ILE A 202 -12.79 1.99 38.91
C ILE A 202 -14.18 1.83 38.30
N LEU A 203 -15.14 1.31 39.07
CA LEU A 203 -16.55 1.23 38.67
C LEU A 203 -17.16 2.63 38.46
N ALA A 204 -16.87 3.57 39.36
CA ALA A 204 -17.33 4.96 39.22
C ALA A 204 -16.71 5.66 37.99
N MET A 205 -15.43 5.42 37.71
CA MET A 205 -14.75 5.91 36.50
C MET A 205 -15.41 5.37 35.23
N PHE A 206 -15.84 4.10 35.23
CA PHE A 206 -16.50 3.49 34.07
C PHE A 206 -17.98 3.84 33.92
N ASN A 207 -18.62 4.46 34.91
CA ASN A 207 -20.03 4.83 34.84
C ASN A 207 -20.32 6.03 33.90
N ASN A 208 -19.31 6.86 33.60
CA ASN A 208 -19.46 8.03 32.71
C ASN A 208 -19.03 7.72 31.27
N THR A 209 -17.74 7.42 31.05
CA THR A 209 -17.21 7.04 29.72
C THR A 209 -16.11 5.98 29.85
N VAL A 210 -16.47 4.72 29.63
CA VAL A 210 -15.57 3.55 29.83
C VAL A 210 -14.25 3.68 29.06
N LEU A 211 -14.31 4.06 27.78
CA LEU A 211 -13.14 4.11 26.90
C LEU A 211 -12.18 5.27 27.20
N GLU A 212 -12.70 6.41 27.68
CA GLU A 212 -11.88 7.58 28.04
C GLU A 212 -11.15 7.34 29.37
N ASN A 213 -11.82 6.65 30.29
CA ASN A 213 -11.32 6.39 31.63
C ASN A 213 -10.50 5.10 31.75
N LEU A 214 -10.44 4.26 30.70
CA LEU A 214 -9.67 3.02 30.68
C LEU A 214 -8.19 3.25 30.98
N ARG A 215 -7.60 4.32 30.42
CA ARG A 215 -6.19 4.68 30.69
C ARG A 215 -5.94 5.00 32.16
N GLY A 216 -6.85 5.75 32.78
CA GLY A 216 -6.77 6.10 34.20
C GLY A 216 -6.94 4.87 35.08
N ALA A 217 -7.94 4.02 34.78
CA ALA A 217 -8.20 2.79 35.50
C ALA A 217 -7.02 1.79 35.45
N GLN A 218 -6.43 1.59 34.27
CA GLN A 218 -5.21 0.77 34.11
C GLN A 218 -4.05 1.36 34.92
N GLY A 219 -3.90 2.69 34.94
CA GLY A 219 -2.90 3.38 35.75
C GLY A 219 -3.05 3.10 37.26
N ILE A 220 -4.28 3.17 37.78
CA ILE A 220 -4.59 2.86 39.19
C ILE A 220 -4.25 1.41 39.51
N VAL A 221 -4.66 0.46 38.67
CA VAL A 221 -4.37 -0.97 38.87
C VAL A 221 -2.86 -1.23 38.85
N ARG A 222 -2.09 -0.54 38.00
CA ARG A 222 -0.63 -0.70 37.93
C ARG A 222 0.10 -0.20 39.18
N LEU A 223 -0.46 0.76 39.91
CA LEU A 223 0.13 1.21 41.19
C LEU A 223 0.24 0.08 42.22
N ARG A 224 -0.55 -0.99 42.06
CA ARG A 224 -0.47 -2.21 42.87
C ARG A 224 0.96 -2.74 42.99
N GLU A 225 1.71 -2.79 41.88
CA GLU A 225 3.08 -3.30 41.85
C GLU A 225 4.05 -2.44 42.67
N LYS A 226 3.74 -1.14 42.84
CA LYS A 226 4.62 -0.17 43.48
C LYS A 226 4.31 0.07 44.95
N VAL A 227 3.03 0.08 45.33
CA VAL A 227 2.59 0.44 46.70
C VAL A 227 1.92 -0.69 47.47
N GLY A 228 1.55 -1.79 46.80
CA GLY A 228 0.86 -2.93 47.39
C GLY A 228 -0.63 -2.70 47.66
N ASP A 229 -1.36 -3.80 47.84
CA ASP A 229 -2.84 -3.83 47.82
C ASP A 229 -3.46 -3.01 48.96
N GLN A 230 -2.94 -3.13 50.18
CA GLN A 230 -3.48 -2.44 51.36
C GLN A 230 -3.39 -0.91 51.26
N ARG A 231 -2.22 -0.39 50.83
CA ARG A 231 -2.01 1.06 50.71
C ARG A 231 -2.80 1.65 49.56
N LEU A 232 -2.92 0.90 48.46
CA LEU A 232 -3.71 1.30 47.30
C LEU A 232 -5.20 1.38 47.64
N ASN A 233 -5.76 0.34 48.29
CA ASN A 233 -7.17 0.35 48.69
C ASN A 233 -7.48 1.49 49.69
N ALA A 234 -6.60 1.77 50.66
CA ALA A 234 -6.76 2.91 51.59
C ALA A 234 -6.65 4.29 50.90
N ALA A 235 -5.88 4.40 49.81
CA ALA A 235 -5.86 5.61 48.99
C ALA A 235 -7.17 5.79 48.22
N CYS A 236 -7.72 4.71 47.65
CA CYS A 236 -9.03 4.71 46.99
C CYS A 236 -10.17 5.03 47.96
N GLU A 237 -10.14 4.53 49.20
CA GLU A 237 -11.12 4.90 50.25
C GLU A 237 -11.13 6.42 50.50
N ARG A 238 -9.95 7.04 50.58
CA ARG A 238 -9.84 8.49 50.73
C ARG A 238 -10.36 9.23 49.49
N ALA A 239 -10.01 8.80 48.29
CA ALA A 239 -10.49 9.42 47.06
C ALA A 239 -12.02 9.43 46.96
N LEU A 240 -12.68 8.31 47.32
CA LEU A 240 -14.14 8.21 47.39
C LEU A 240 -14.76 9.15 48.43
N ALA A 241 -14.09 9.34 49.58
CA ALA A 241 -14.57 10.22 50.64
C ALA A 241 -14.54 11.72 50.25
N PHE A 242 -13.63 12.11 49.34
CA PHE A 242 -13.48 13.50 48.89
C PHE A 242 -14.21 13.81 47.57
N SER A 243 -15.04 12.88 47.04
CA SER A 243 -15.77 13.03 45.77
C SER A 243 -14.88 13.47 44.60
N SER A 244 -13.60 13.09 44.63
CA SER A 244 -12.62 13.40 43.60
C SER A 244 -12.10 12.07 43.06
N PRO A 245 -12.77 11.49 42.04
CA PRO A 245 -12.31 10.27 41.39
C PRO A 245 -10.96 10.47 40.66
#